data_AF-A0AAD7DLC7-F1
#
_entry.id   AF-A0AAD7DLC7-F1
#
_cell.length_a   1.000
_cell.length_b   1.000
_cell.length_c   1.000
_cell.angle_alpha   90.00
_cell.angle_beta   90.00
_cell.angle_gamma   90.00
#
_symmetry.space_group_name_H-M   'P 1'
#
loop_
_entity.id
_entity.type
_entity.pdbx_description
1 polymer ?
#
loop_
_entity_poly.entity_id
_entity_poly.type
_entity_poly.pdbx_seq_one_letter_code
_entity_poly.pdbx_strand_id
1 'polypeptide(L)' 'RKPQTCTRCKATKYPGPSGAPENHKLKYCSDGFKPTLDDDIPAVWPLPLGIFTTGTDFH' A
#
# COMPACT_ATOMS: atom_id res chain seq x y z
N ARG A 1 -6.84 1.08 19.62
CA ARG A 1 -7.15 0.73 18.20
C ARG A 1 -5.93 1.08 17.36
N LYS A 2 -5.49 0.21 16.44
CA LYS A 2 -4.37 0.52 15.53
C LYS A 2 -4.85 1.52 14.46
N PRO A 3 -4.15 2.64 14.23
CA PRO A 3 -4.52 3.57 13.16
C PRO A 3 -4.42 2.85 11.82
N GLN A 4 -5.44 2.98 10.99
CA GLN A 4 -5.41 2.43 9.64
C GLN A 4 -4.73 3.43 8.72
N THR A 5 -3.91 2.97 7.78
CA THR A 5 -3.18 3.83 6.85
C THR A 5 -3.57 3.50 5.42
N CYS A 6 -3.68 4.50 4.55
CA CYS A 6 -3.90 4.30 3.13
C CYS A 6 -2.62 3.77 2.47
N THR A 7 -2.71 2.64 1.77
CA THR A 7 -1.54 2.05 1.08
C THR A 7 -1.03 2.92 -0.07
N ARG A 8 -1.91 3.68 -0.71
CA ARG A 8 -1.63 4.60 -1.83
C ARG A 8 -1.03 5.93 -1.36
N CYS A 9 -1.79 6.75 -0.63
CA CYS A 9 -1.35 8.10 -0.24
C CYS A 9 -0.62 8.17 1.11
N LYS A 10 -0.47 7.04 1.82
CA LYS A 10 0.18 6.94 3.14
C LYS A 10 -0.45 7.78 4.26
N ALA A 11 -1.60 8.40 4.03
CA ALA A 11 -2.34 9.14 5.05
C ALA A 11 -3.07 8.20 6.03
N THR A 12 -3.28 8.68 7.25
CA THR A 12 -4.15 8.01 8.23
C THR A 12 -5.58 7.98 7.71
N LYS A 13 -6.18 6.79 7.67
CA LYS A 13 -7.60 6.61 7.41
C LYS A 13 -8.37 6.95 8.68
N TYR A 14 -9.45 7.69 8.52
CA TYR A 14 -10.35 8.12 9.60
C TYR A 14 -9.70 9.07 10.63
N PRO A 15 -9.08 10.19 10.22
CA PRO A 15 -8.52 11.15 11.16
C PRO A 15 -9.60 11.97 11.90
N GLY A 16 -10.80 12.12 11.31
CA GLY A 16 -11.91 12.88 11.87
C GLY A 16 -13.01 12.00 12.49
N PRO A 17 -14.07 12.62 13.03
CA PRO A 17 -15.26 11.90 13.51
C PRO A 17 -15.95 11.13 12.37
N SER A 18 -16.89 10.25 12.72
CA SER A 18 -17.62 9.46 11.74
C SER A 18 -18.33 10.37 10.72
N GLY A 19 -18.14 10.10 9.42
CA GLY A 19 -18.73 10.88 8.32
C GLY A 19 -17.94 12.12 7.90
N ALA A 20 -16.81 12.44 8.53
CA ALA A 20 -15.99 13.58 8.12
C ALA A 20 -15.43 13.40 6.68
N PRO A 21 -15.40 14.45 5.85
CA PRO A 21 -15.00 14.37 4.45
C PRO A 21 -13.53 13.94 4.23
N GLU A 22 -12.67 14.17 5.21
CA GLU A 22 -11.27 13.74 5.22
C GLU A 22 -11.10 12.22 5.45
N ASN A 23 -12.18 11.53 5.83
CA ASN A 23 -12.14 10.10 6.08
C ASN A 23 -12.10 9.31 4.77
N HIS A 24 -11.07 8.48 4.66
CA HIS A 24 -10.94 7.51 3.60
C HIS A 24 -12.00 6.41 3.80
N LYS A 25 -12.64 5.95 2.72
CA LYS A 25 -13.47 4.72 2.80
C LYS A 25 -12.54 3.51 2.97
N LEU A 26 -13.02 2.42 3.58
CA LEU A 26 -12.17 1.30 4.01
C LEU A 26 -11.26 0.76 2.91
N LYS A 27 -11.80 0.60 1.69
CA LYS A 27 -11.09 0.10 0.51
C LYS A 27 -10.73 1.18 -0.51
N TYR A 28 -10.85 2.46 -0.17
CA TYR A 28 -10.61 3.54 -1.11
C TYR A 28 -9.66 4.59 -0.54
N CYS A 29 -8.94 5.26 -1.42
CA CYS A 29 -8.20 6.47 -1.12
C CYS A 29 -9.16 7.68 -1.12
N SER A 30 -8.72 8.83 -0.62
CA SER A 30 -9.51 10.07 -0.55
C SER A 30 -10.01 10.56 -1.92
N ASP A 31 -9.26 10.24 -2.98
CA ASP A 31 -9.62 10.48 -4.39
C ASP A 31 -10.63 9.47 -4.95
N GLY A 32 -11.11 8.51 -4.13
CA GLY A 32 -12.02 7.46 -4.56
C GLY A 32 -11.34 6.30 -5.29
N PHE A 33 -10.01 6.28 -5.38
CA PHE A 33 -9.29 5.16 -5.98
C PHE A 33 -9.37 3.93 -5.08
N LYS A 34 -9.77 2.78 -5.64
CA LYS A 34 -9.77 1.49 -4.93
C LYS A 34 -8.47 0.75 -5.22
N PRO A 35 -7.55 0.59 -4.25
CA PRO A 35 -6.43 -0.33 -4.44
C PRO A 35 -7.00 -1.75 -4.59
N THR A 36 -6.64 -2.43 -5.66
CA THR A 36 -6.81 -3.88 -5.81
C THR A 36 -5.80 -4.54 -4.87
N LEU A 37 -6.20 -4.77 -3.62
CA LEU A 37 -5.44 -5.56 -2.66
C LEU A 37 -5.56 -7.06 -3.02
N ASP A 38 -5.13 -7.42 -4.24
CA ASP A 38 -4.76 -8.81 -4.60
C ASP A 38 -3.23 -8.93 -4.78
N ASP A 39 -2.50 -7.82 -4.69
CA ASP A 39 -1.04 -7.82 -4.64
C ASP A 39 -0.56 -7.88 -3.18
N ASP A 40 -0.79 -9.03 -2.53
CA ASP A 40 0.02 -9.51 -1.39
C ASP A 40 1.42 -9.99 -1.86
N ILE A 41 1.91 -9.45 -2.98
CA ILE A 41 3.32 -9.50 -3.33
C ILE A 41 3.90 -8.21 -2.76
N PRO A 42 4.60 -8.24 -1.61
CA PRO A 42 5.39 -7.09 -1.22
C PRO A 42 6.35 -6.81 -2.37
N ALA A 43 6.18 -5.66 -3.03
CA ALA A 43 7.11 -5.20 -4.05
C ALA A 43 8.50 -5.17 -3.40
N VAL A 44 9.32 -6.19 -3.68
CA VAL A 44 10.71 -6.24 -3.25
C VAL A 44 11.40 -5.10 -3.99
N TRP A 45 11.67 -4.01 -3.28
CA TRP A 45 12.46 -2.91 -3.80
C TRP A 45 13.56 -2.50 -2.83
N PRO A 46 14.80 -2.24 -3.32
CA PRO A 46 15.27 -2.41 -4.68
C PRO A 46 15.99 -3.74 -4.84
N LEU A 47 15.49 -4.62 -5.70
CA LEU A 47 16.37 -5.60 -6.32
C LEU A 47 16.60 -5.18 -7.77
N PRO A 48 17.83 -4.81 -8.15
CA PRO A 48 18.18 -4.55 -9.54
C PRO A 48 17.67 -5.68 -10.46
N LEU A 49 16.97 -5.32 -11.54
CA LEU A 49 16.70 -6.25 -12.62
C LEU A 49 18.05 -6.75 -13.17
N GLY A 50 18.36 -8.03 -12.94
CA GLY A 50 19.56 -8.67 -13.49
C GLY A 50 20.45 -9.43 -12.50
N ILE A 51 20.13 -9.51 -11.21
CA ILE A 51 21.01 -10.24 -10.24
C ILE A 51 20.71 -11.74 -10.17
N PHE A 52 19.51 -12.18 -10.54
CA PHE A 52 19.16 -13.59 -10.52
C PHE A 52 18.99 -14.14 -11.93
N THR A 53 20.07 -14.68 -12.48
CA THR A 53 19.97 -15.53 -13.67
C THR A 53 19.47 -16.93 -13.32
N THR A 54 19.77 -17.47 -12.12
CA THR A 54 19.33 -18.83 -11.72
C THR A 54 19.51 -19.11 -10.22
N GLY A 55 18.95 -18.27 -9.33
CA GLY A 55 18.56 -18.68 -7.97
C GLY A 55 19.59 -19.21 -6.94
N THR A 56 20.88 -19.37 -7.21
CA THR A 56 21.83 -19.92 -6.20
C THR A 56 23.18 -19.23 -6.05
N ASP A 57 23.58 -18.28 -6.89
CA ASP A 57 24.94 -17.71 -6.83
C ASP A 57 24.97 -16.18 -7.00
N PHE A 58 25.83 -15.52 -6.22
CA PHE A 58 26.14 -14.09 -6.29
C PHE A 58 27.50 -13.89 -6.99
N HIS A 59 27.62 -12.89 -7.88
CA HIS A 59 28.90 -12.42 -8.43
C HIS A 59 29.58 -11.40 -7.50
#